data_AF-A0A4Q7AQB9-F1
#
_entry.id   AF-A0A4Q7AQB9-F1
#
_cell.length_a   1.000
_cell.length_b   1.000
_cell.length_c   1.000
_cell.angle_alpha   90.00
_cell.angle_beta   90.00
_cell.angle_gamma   90.00
#
_symmetry.space_group_name_H-M   'P 1'
#
loop_
_entity.id
_entity.type
_entity.pdbx_description
1 polymer ?
#
loop_
_entity_poly.entity_id
_entity_poly.type
_entity_poly.pdbx_seq_one_letter_code
_entity_poly.pdbx_strand_id
1 'polypeptide(L)' 'MTAVYAMQGDTLDAVADRYFKNNSVDMLPALIELNPELDGIFLAEHQAIKLPEPAQAQTAQTLKLWD' A
#
# COMPACT_ATOMS: atom_id res chain seq x y z
N MET A 1 4.50 9.73 2.79
CA MET A 1 5.06 8.35 2.80
C MET A 1 4.91 7.72 4.17
N THR A 2 4.06 6.70 4.28
CA THR A 2 3.80 5.97 5.53
C THR A 2 4.54 4.64 5.48
N ALA A 3 5.43 4.40 6.46
CA ALA A 3 6.06 3.10 6.63
C ALA A 3 5.21 2.22 7.54
N VAL A 4 5.03 0.96 7.17
CA VAL A 4 4.32 -0.05 7.96
C VAL A 4 5.24 -1.22 8.25
N TYR A 5 4.96 -1.95 9.31
CA TYR A 5 5.78 -3.06 9.75
C TYR A 5 5.11 -4.39 9.42
N ALA A 6 5.84 -5.27 8.74
CA ALA A 6 5.38 -6.62 8.43
C ALA A 6 5.19 -7.44 9.71
N MET A 7 4.17 -8.29 9.72
CA MET A 7 3.98 -9.29 10.78
C MET A 7 4.69 -10.60 10.43
N GLN A 8 4.81 -11.53 11.38
CA GLN A 8 5.37 -12.85 11.10
C GLN A 8 4.53 -13.60 10.06
N GLY A 9 5.18 -14.09 9.00
CA GLY A 9 4.51 -14.80 7.90
C GLY A 9 3.72 -13.88 6.96
N ASP A 10 3.84 -12.57 7.11
CA ASP A 10 3.18 -11.60 6.23
C ASP A 10 3.88 -11.59 4.85
N THR A 11 3.11 -11.25 3.82
CA THR A 11 3.59 -11.14 2.43
C THR A 11 3.23 -9.76 1.89
N LEU A 12 3.86 -9.34 0.79
CA LEU A 12 3.49 -8.07 0.15
C LEU A 12 2.03 -8.04 -0.28
N ASP A 13 1.46 -9.18 -0.69
CA ASP A 13 0.05 -9.32 -1.05
C ASP A 13 -0.87 -9.15 0.17
N ALA A 14 -0.56 -9.80 1.30
CA ALA A 14 -1.32 -9.66 2.54
C ALA A 14 -1.26 -8.23 3.11
N VAL A 15 -0.12 -7.56 2.98
CA VAL A 15 0.03 -6.14 3.30
C VAL A 15 -0.80 -5.28 2.34
N ALA A 16 -0.76 -5.57 1.05
CA ALA A 16 -1.57 -4.86 0.06
C ALA A 16 -3.08 -5.00 0.35
N ASP A 17 -3.53 -6.20 0.68
CA ASP A 17 -4.92 -6.48 1.06
C ASP A 17 -5.33 -5.74 2.35
N ARG A 18 -4.48 -5.73 3.37
CA ARG A 18 -4.74 -5.04 4.63
C ARG A 18 -4.94 -3.52 4.46
N TYR A 19 -4.13 -2.89 3.60
CA TYR A 19 -4.11 -1.42 3.45
C TYR A 19 -4.94 -0.90 2.28
N PHE A 20 -5.00 -1.63 1.16
CA PHE A 20 -5.68 -1.22 -0.06
C PHE A 20 -6.98 -2.00 -0.33
N LYS A 21 -7.25 -3.09 0.41
CA LYS A 21 -8.46 -3.92 0.31
C LYS A 21 -8.77 -4.26 -1.15
N ASN A 22 -9.83 -3.68 -1.70
CA ASN A 22 -10.30 -3.92 -3.07
C ASN A 22 -9.30 -3.51 -4.18
N ASN A 23 -8.26 -2.73 -3.86
CA ASN A 23 -7.24 -2.28 -4.82
C ASN A 23 -5.88 -2.95 -4.58
N SER A 24 -5.81 -4.04 -3.79
CA SER A 24 -4.57 -4.73 -3.44
C SER A 24 -3.77 -5.17 -4.67
N VAL A 25 -4.44 -5.78 -5.65
CA VAL A 25 -3.83 -6.29 -6.89
C VAL A 25 -3.25 -5.17 -7.74
N ASP A 26 -3.94 -4.04 -7.85
CA ASP A 26 -3.48 -2.88 -8.63
C ASP A 26 -2.32 -2.13 -7.95
N MET A 27 -2.25 -2.19 -6.61
CA MET A 27 -1.21 -1.52 -5.82
C MET A 27 0.03 -2.40 -5.58
N LEU A 28 -0.07 -3.71 -5.83
CA LEU A 28 1.03 -4.67 -5.68
C LEU A 28 2.28 -4.32 -6.51
N PRO A 29 2.16 -3.97 -7.81
CA PRO A 29 3.31 -3.55 -8.61
C PRO A 29 4.00 -2.31 -8.04
N ALA A 30 3.22 -1.31 -7.60
CA ALA A 30 3.75 -0.09 -6.99
C ALA A 30 4.46 -0.37 -5.65
N LEU A 31 3.97 -1.34 -4.87
CA LEU A 31 4.62 -1.81 -3.65
C LEU A 31 5.97 -2.48 -3.92
N ILE A 32 6.04 -3.32 -4.95
CA ILE A 32 7.27 -4.00 -5.37
C ILE A 32 8.31 -2.97 -5.86
N GLU A 33 7.90 -2.04 -6.71
CA GLU A 33 8.79 -0.97 -7.21
C GLU A 33 9.30 -0.05 -6.08
N LEU A 34 8.48 0.20 -5.06
CA LEU A 34 8.83 1.06 -3.94
C LEU A 34 9.74 0.36 -2.92
N ASN A 35 9.73 -0.98 -2.89
CA ASN A 35 10.51 -1.79 -1.97
C ASN A 35 11.34 -2.85 -2.72
N PRO A 36 12.28 -2.42 -3.59
CA PRO A 36 13.10 -3.34 -4.38
C PRO A 36 14.01 -4.22 -3.51
N GLU A 37 14.25 -3.83 -2.25
CA GLU A 37 14.98 -4.65 -1.28
C GLU A 37 14.22 -5.92 -0.82
N LEU A 38 12.93 -6.04 -1.12
CA LEU A 38 12.08 -7.16 -0.71
C LEU A 38 11.97 -8.21 -1.84
N ASP A 39 12.98 -9.08 -1.95
CA ASP A 39 13.02 -10.17 -2.96
C ASP A 39 12.36 -11.49 -2.48
N GLY A 40 11.85 -11.52 -1.24
CA GLY A 40 11.28 -12.73 -0.63
C GLY A 40 9.76 -12.82 -0.75
N ILE A 41 9.24 -14.05 -0.88
CA ILE A 41 7.80 -14.33 -0.79
C ILE A 41 7.26 -13.91 0.60
N PHE A 42 8.04 -14.20 1.65
CA PHE A 42 7.71 -13.86 3.03
C PHE A 42 8.56 -12.71 3.50
N LEU A 43 7.91 -11.78 4.19
CA LEU A 43 8.56 -10.65 4.83
C LEU A 43 9.13 -11.07 6.19
N ALA A 44 10.27 -10.49 6.54
CA ALA A 44 10.80 -10.66 7.89
C ALA A 44 9.88 -9.97 8.91
N GLU A 45 9.78 -10.54 10.10
CA GLU A 45 8.99 -9.94 11.19
C GLU A 45 9.54 -8.54 11.52
N HIS A 46 8.64 -7.56 11.64
CA HIS A 46 8.96 -6.14 11.82
C HIS A 46 9.77 -5.51 10.67
N GLN A 47 9.80 -6.12 9.49
CA GLN A 47 10.38 -5.50 8.30
C GLN A 47 9.60 -4.23 7.96
N ALA A 48 10.32 -3.12 7.76
CA ALA A 48 9.72 -1.88 7.31
C ALA A 48 9.38 -1.97 5.82
N ILE A 49 8.12 -1.69 5.50
CA ILE A 49 7.57 -1.64 4.14
C ILE A 49 7.08 -0.22 3.90
N LYS A 50 7.53 0.37 2.79
CA LYS A 50 7.03 1.65 2.32
C LYS A 50 5.72 1.40 1.60
N LEU A 51 4.65 2.03 2.05
CA LEU A 51 3.40 2.02 1.30
C LEU A 51 3.41 3.17 0.27
N PRO A 52 2.98 2.92 -0.98
CA PRO A 52 2.66 4.01 -1.88
C PRO A 52 1.55 4.83 -1.24
N GLU A 53 1.60 6.15 -1.40
CA GLU A 53 0.46 6.95 -0.95
C GLU A 53 -0.77 6.45 -1.71
N PRO A 54 -1.83 6.00 -1.01
CA PRO A 54 -3.07 5.70 -1.71
C PRO A 54 -3.37 6.96 -2.49
N ALA A 55 -3.51 6.86 -3.81
CA ALA A 55 -3.95 7.96 -4.64
C ALA A 55 -5.15 8.52 -3.90
N GLN A 56 -4.94 9.67 -3.26
CA GLN A 56 -5.86 10.21 -2.27
C GLN A 56 -7.17 10.19 -3.02
N ALA A 57 -8.12 9.34 -2.63
CA ALA A 57 -9.42 9.27 -3.28
C ALA A 57 -9.86 10.71 -3.19
N GLN A 58 -9.78 11.43 -4.33
CA GLN A 58 -9.85 12.87 -4.35
C GLN A 58 -11.13 13.12 -3.60
N THR A 59 -11.02 13.68 -2.40
CA THR A 59 -12.19 14.01 -1.60
C THR A 59 -12.99 14.82 -2.58
N ALA A 60 -14.10 14.24 -3.07
CA ALA A 60 -14.81 14.79 -4.20
C ALA A 60 -15.12 16.21 -3.78
N GLN A 61 -14.36 17.16 -4.31
CA GLN A 61 -14.53 18.54 -3.96
C GLN A 61 -15.86 18.82 -4.60
N THR A 62 -16.92 18.80 -3.79
CA THR A 62 -18.26 19.17 -4.20
C THR A 62 -18.11 20.59 -4.70
N LEU A 63 -17.88 20.74 -6.00
CA LEU A 63 -17.86 22.00 -6.68
C LEU A 63 -19.30 22.52 -6.52
N LYS A 64 -19.50 23.45 -5.58
CA LYS A 64 -20.78 24.13 -5.45
C LYS A 64 -20.91 25.00 -6.70
N LEU A 65 -21.57 24.46 -7.72
CA LEU A 65 -21.79 25.13 -8.99
C LEU A 65 -22.96 26.12 -8.90
N TRP A 66 -22.96 26.99 -7.88
CA TRP A 66 -23.93 28.10 -7.74
C TRP A 66 -23.30 29.23 -6.91
N ASP A 67 -22.94 30.33 -7.55
CA ASP A 67 -23.53 31.66 -7.31
C ASP A 67 -23.54 32.44 -8.65
#